data_AF-A0A835L5P4-F1
#
_entry.id   AF-A0A835L5P4-F1
#
_cell.length_a   1.000
_cell.length_b   1.000
_cell.length_c   1.000
_cell.angle_alpha   90.00
_cell.angle_beta   90.00
_cell.angle_gamma   90.00
#
_symmetry.space_group_name_H-M   'P 1'
#
loop_
_entity.id
_entity.type
_entity.pdbx_description
1 polymer ?
#
loop_
_entity_poly.entity_id
_entity_poly.type
_entity_poly.pdbx_seq_one_letter_code
_entity_poly.pdbx_strand_id
1 'polypeptide(L)'
;MEYWKTVAQKRDASKKEKEAASNFCELFEDIIEEIRTINSSPMEEIRESAENIGGILDDIWRITTSPYSQDRMVHIFDIMGHELCSIIQKSVCINDLWKVHNGSKDSEILNLLSDSFKVVQTWNSACESLTETYWPNYALHAWNGKPYVPPFCLNFQTRIK
;
A
#
# COMPACT_ATOMS: atom_id res chain seq x y z
N MET A 1 4.89 -1.12 -14.93
CA MET A 1 5.34 -2.49 -15.25
C MET A 1 6.22 -2.62 -16.50
N GLU A 2 6.12 -1.72 -17.49
CA GLU A 2 6.85 -1.86 -18.78
C GLU A 2 8.38 -2.06 -18.66
N TYR A 3 9.00 -1.40 -17.68
CA TYR A 3 10.41 -1.58 -17.36
C TYR A 3 10.75 -3.06 -17.08
N TRP A 4 10.01 -3.71 -16.18
CA TRP A 4 10.28 -5.10 -15.78
C TRP A 4 9.96 -6.09 -16.91
N LYS A 5 8.89 -5.84 -17.68
CA LYS A 5 8.60 -6.60 -18.91
C LYS A 5 9.76 -6.52 -19.91
N THR A 6 10.35 -5.34 -20.07
CA THR A 6 11.53 -5.14 -20.92
C THR A 6 12.75 -5.89 -20.39
N VAL A 7 13.02 -5.82 -19.07
CA VAL A 7 14.14 -6.54 -18.44
C VAL A 7 14.01 -8.06 -18.60
N ALA A 8 12.80 -8.60 -18.41
CA ALA A 8 12.52 -10.03 -18.58
C ALA A 8 12.81 -10.54 -20.00
N GLN A 9 12.66 -9.68 -21.01
CA GLN A 9 12.87 -10.01 -22.42
C GLN A 9 14.27 -9.63 -22.95
N LYS A 10 15.05 -8.86 -22.18
CA LYS A 10 16.36 -8.34 -22.61
C LYS A 10 17.35 -9.48 -22.82
N ARG A 11 17.91 -9.61 -24.03
CA ARG A 11 18.81 -10.73 -24.38
C ARG A 11 20.01 -10.82 -23.43
N ASP A 12 20.62 -9.69 -23.08
CA ASP A 12 21.84 -9.62 -22.28
C ASP A 12 21.63 -9.72 -20.77
N ALA A 13 20.38 -9.75 -20.29
CA ALA A 13 20.10 -9.94 -18.87
C ALA A 13 20.34 -11.40 -18.46
N SER A 14 20.87 -11.61 -17.26
CA SER A 14 21.07 -12.94 -16.70
C SER A 14 19.74 -13.65 -16.47
N LYS A 15 19.78 -15.00 -16.41
CA LYS A 15 18.57 -15.79 -16.12
C LYS A 15 17.89 -15.36 -14.82
N LYS A 16 18.68 -15.06 -13.78
CA LYS A 16 18.19 -14.63 -12.46
C LYS A 16 17.49 -13.26 -12.52
N GLU A 17 18.04 -12.31 -13.28
CA GLU A 17 17.42 -10.99 -13.45
C GLU A 17 16.10 -11.09 -14.22
N LYS A 18 16.04 -11.95 -15.24
CA LYS A 18 14.80 -12.18 -15.99
C LYS A 18 13.72 -12.79 -15.12
N GLU A 19 14.07 -13.81 -14.33
CA GLU A 19 13.16 -14.47 -13.39
C GLU A 19 12.63 -13.50 -12.33
N ALA A 20 13.52 -12.72 -11.69
CA ALA A 20 13.11 -11.69 -10.75
C ALA A 20 12.18 -10.64 -11.39
N ALA A 21 12.50 -10.19 -12.60
CA ALA A 21 11.66 -9.22 -13.33
C ALA A 21 10.26 -9.77 -13.67
N SER A 22 10.15 -11.05 -14.03
CA SER A 22 8.87 -11.72 -14.21
C SER A 22 8.08 -11.80 -12.90
N ASN A 23 8.72 -12.22 -11.81
CA ASN A 23 8.07 -12.31 -10.50
C ASN A 23 7.58 -10.93 -10.02
N PHE A 24 8.37 -9.87 -10.24
CA PHE A 24 7.91 -8.50 -9.94
C PHE A 24 6.68 -8.13 -10.77
N CYS A 25 6.61 -8.50 -12.05
CA CYS A 25 5.44 -8.21 -12.87
C CYS A 25 4.18 -8.92 -12.34
N GLU A 26 4.30 -10.19 -11.96
CA GLU A 26 3.19 -10.98 -11.41
C GLU A 26 2.67 -10.36 -10.11
N LEU A 27 3.56 -10.13 -9.13
CA LEU A 27 3.19 -9.54 -7.84
C LEU A 27 2.62 -8.12 -7.97
N PHE A 28 3.12 -7.30 -8.91
CA PHE A 28 2.53 -5.99 -9.16
C PHE A 28 1.18 -6.05 -9.88
N GLU A 29 0.91 -7.09 -10.68
CA GLU A 29 -0.42 -7.29 -11.27
C GLU A 29 -1.42 -7.67 -10.17
N ASP A 30 -1.03 -8.50 -9.21
CA ASP A 30 -1.87 -8.83 -8.04
C ASP A 30 -2.26 -7.57 -7.25
N ILE A 31 -1.30 -6.67 -7.00
CA ILE A 31 -1.58 -5.37 -6.38
C ILE A 31 -2.57 -4.53 -7.22
N ILE A 32 -2.42 -4.54 -8.55
CA ILE A 32 -3.30 -3.79 -9.44
C ILE A 32 -4.74 -4.34 -9.39
N GLU A 33 -4.91 -5.66 -9.34
CA GLU A 33 -6.22 -6.29 -9.20
C GLU A 33 -6.87 -5.96 -7.84
N GLU A 34 -6.11 -5.97 -6.75
CA GLU A 34 -6.58 -5.52 -5.44
C GLU A 34 -7.10 -4.07 -5.50
N ILE A 35 -6.31 -3.14 -6.06
CA ILE A 35 -6.71 -1.72 -6.20
C ILE A 35 -7.97 -1.58 -7.07
N ARG A 36 -8.08 -2.33 -8.16
CA ARG A 36 -9.26 -2.30 -9.04
C ARG A 36 -10.52 -2.72 -8.30
N THR A 37 -10.40 -3.68 -7.38
CA THR A 37 -11.52 -4.22 -6.62
C THR A 37 -12.03 -3.22 -5.58
N ILE A 38 -11.12 -2.54 -4.87
CA ILE A 38 -11.51 -1.71 -3.71
C ILE A 38 -12.08 -0.32 -4.00
N ASN A 39 -12.07 0.14 -5.26
CA ASN A 39 -12.51 1.49 -5.63
C ASN A 39 -13.99 1.78 -5.32
N SER A 40 -14.79 0.75 -5.00
CA SER A 40 -16.20 0.89 -4.60
C SER A 40 -16.58 -0.06 -3.46
N SER A 41 -15.59 -0.55 -2.72
CA SER A 41 -15.79 -1.47 -1.60
C SER A 41 -16.07 -0.73 -0.28
N PRO A 42 -16.70 -1.40 0.69
CA PRO A 42 -16.78 -0.94 2.07
C PRO A 42 -15.39 -0.73 2.71
N MET A 43 -15.30 0.12 3.73
CA MET A 43 -14.04 0.42 4.42
C MET A 43 -13.37 -0.80 5.06
N GLU A 44 -14.14 -1.82 5.43
CA GLU A 44 -13.61 -3.09 5.94
C GLU A 44 -12.78 -3.83 4.88
N GLU A 45 -13.35 -4.02 3.69
CA GLU A 45 -12.64 -4.63 2.55
C GLU A 45 -11.44 -3.78 2.11
N ILE A 46 -11.56 -2.44 2.10
CA ILE A 46 -10.42 -1.55 1.80
C ILE A 46 -9.28 -1.77 2.82
N ARG A 47 -9.63 -2.00 4.09
CA ARG A 47 -8.63 -2.28 5.15
C ARG A 47 -7.95 -3.62 4.90
N GLU A 48 -8.71 -4.67 4.58
CA GLU A 48 -8.16 -5.98 4.26
C GLU A 48 -7.22 -5.91 3.06
N SER A 49 -7.58 -5.20 1.99
CA SER A 49 -6.69 -5.00 0.85
C SER A 49 -5.42 -4.24 1.22
N ALA A 50 -5.47 -3.27 2.14
CA ALA A 50 -4.26 -2.60 2.63
C ALA A 50 -3.30 -3.58 3.32
N GLU A 51 -3.82 -4.56 4.08
CA GLU A 51 -3.03 -5.65 4.68
C GLU A 51 -2.47 -6.58 3.60
N ASN A 52 -3.30 -7.00 2.64
CA ASN A 52 -2.92 -7.87 1.53
C ASN A 52 -1.80 -7.25 0.67
N ILE A 53 -1.94 -5.98 0.29
CA ILE A 53 -0.92 -5.23 -0.46
C ILE A 53 0.38 -5.19 0.34
N GLY A 54 0.32 -4.95 1.65
CA GLY A 54 1.50 -5.01 2.52
C GLY A 54 2.21 -6.39 2.47
N GLY A 55 1.44 -7.47 2.47
CA GLY A 55 1.95 -8.84 2.30
C GLY A 55 2.63 -9.06 0.95
N ILE A 56 2.00 -8.62 -0.16
CA ILE A 56 2.58 -8.74 -1.50
C ILE A 56 3.89 -7.93 -1.62
N LEU A 57 3.98 -6.77 -0.96
CA LEU A 57 5.22 -5.98 -0.91
C LEU A 57 6.32 -6.69 -0.12
N ASP A 58 6.00 -7.44 0.94
CA ASP A 58 6.96 -8.32 1.62
C ASP A 58 7.50 -9.40 0.67
N ASP A 59 6.62 -10.03 -0.11
CA ASP A 59 7.01 -11.04 -1.10
C ASP A 59 7.95 -10.46 -2.16
N ILE A 60 7.67 -9.24 -2.65
CA ILE A 60 8.56 -8.50 -3.56
C ILE A 60 9.94 -8.29 -2.91
N TRP A 61 9.97 -7.87 -1.64
CA TRP A 61 11.22 -7.58 -0.93
C TRP A 61 12.09 -8.82 -0.70
N ARG A 62 11.45 -9.99 -0.54
CA ARG A 62 12.12 -11.29 -0.34
C ARG A 62 12.75 -11.88 -1.59
N ILE A 63 12.55 -11.29 -2.76
CA ILE A 63 13.22 -11.73 -3.99
C ILE A 63 14.71 -11.33 -3.93
N THR A 64 15.58 -12.32 -3.68
CA THR A 64 17.02 -12.10 -3.50
C THR A 64 17.86 -12.33 -4.76
N THR A 65 17.28 -12.93 -5.81
CA THR A 65 17.98 -13.22 -7.08
C THR A 65 18.37 -11.94 -7.83
N SER A 66 17.56 -10.89 -7.71
CA SER A 66 17.85 -9.52 -8.10
C SER A 66 17.04 -8.60 -7.18
N PRO A 67 17.60 -8.13 -6.06
CA PRO A 67 16.85 -7.42 -5.02
C PRO A 67 16.14 -6.16 -5.51
N TYR A 68 14.94 -5.92 -4.98
CA TYR A 68 14.17 -4.73 -5.30
C TYR A 68 14.75 -3.50 -4.60
N SER A 69 14.96 -2.40 -5.32
CA SER A 69 15.60 -1.20 -4.74
C SER A 69 14.78 -0.61 -3.57
N GLN A 70 15.47 -0.22 -2.49
CA GLN A 70 14.86 0.48 -1.35
C GLN A 70 14.13 1.76 -1.77
N ASP A 71 14.74 2.59 -2.63
CA ASP A 71 14.14 3.83 -3.12
C ASP A 71 12.86 3.57 -3.93
N ARG A 72 12.85 2.48 -4.72
CA ARG A 72 11.64 2.08 -5.44
C ARG A 72 10.57 1.61 -4.46
N MET A 73 10.94 0.90 -3.39
CA MET A 73 9.98 0.45 -2.38
C MET A 73 9.37 1.62 -1.60
N VAL A 74 10.17 2.61 -1.20
CA VAL A 74 9.69 3.89 -0.65
C VAL A 74 8.66 4.52 -1.57
N HIS A 75 8.97 4.60 -2.86
CA HIS A 75 8.07 5.20 -3.83
C HIS A 75 6.75 4.42 -3.97
N ILE A 76 6.79 3.08 -3.92
CA ILE A 76 5.59 2.25 -3.93
C ILE A 76 4.76 2.47 -2.66
N PHE A 77 5.39 2.55 -1.49
CA PHE A 77 4.67 2.87 -0.25
C PHE A 77 3.92 4.21 -0.35
N ASP A 78 4.55 5.22 -0.92
CA ASP A 78 3.91 6.53 -1.13
C ASP A 78 2.75 6.45 -2.12
N ILE A 79 2.93 5.80 -3.27
CA ILE A 79 1.87 5.66 -4.29
C ILE A 79 0.65 4.94 -3.69
N MET A 80 0.87 3.82 -3.02
CA MET A 80 -0.20 3.03 -2.41
C MET A 80 -0.90 3.81 -1.29
N GLY A 81 -0.12 4.48 -0.44
CA GLY A 81 -0.67 5.33 0.60
C GLY A 81 -1.53 6.47 0.06
N HIS A 82 -1.09 7.11 -1.03
CA HIS A 82 -1.87 8.13 -1.72
C HIS A 82 -3.16 7.57 -2.33
N GLU A 83 -3.12 6.40 -2.97
CA GLU A 83 -4.30 5.79 -3.57
C GLU A 83 -5.35 5.42 -2.52
N LEU A 84 -4.93 4.77 -1.41
CA LEU A 84 -5.83 4.44 -0.29
C LEU A 84 -6.50 5.69 0.29
N CYS A 85 -5.72 6.76 0.54
CA CYS A 85 -6.28 8.02 1.03
C CYS A 85 -7.22 8.67 0.01
N SER A 86 -6.93 8.57 -1.28
CA SER A 86 -7.77 9.08 -2.37
C SER A 86 -9.12 8.35 -2.41
N ILE A 87 -9.12 7.02 -2.28
CA ILE A 87 -10.34 6.20 -2.18
C ILE A 87 -11.17 6.64 -0.96
N ILE A 88 -10.54 6.78 0.20
CA ILE A 88 -11.21 7.25 1.42
C ILE A 88 -11.84 8.63 1.20
N GLN A 89 -11.08 9.58 0.65
CA GLN A 89 -11.57 10.93 0.40
C GLN A 89 -12.80 10.91 -0.51
N LYS A 90 -12.76 10.15 -1.61
CA LYS A 90 -13.91 10.00 -2.51
C LYS A 90 -15.14 9.46 -1.77
N SER A 91 -14.97 8.40 -0.97
CA SER A 91 -16.07 7.80 -0.21
C SER A 91 -16.67 8.74 0.84
N VAL A 92 -15.81 9.47 1.56
CA VAL A 92 -16.23 10.41 2.61
C VAL A 92 -16.89 11.66 2.02
N CYS A 93 -16.37 12.20 0.91
CA CYS A 93 -16.89 13.40 0.26
C CYS A 93 -18.29 13.26 -0.35
N ILE A 94 -18.80 12.03 -0.52
CA ILE A 94 -20.19 11.79 -0.93
C ILE A 94 -21.17 12.29 0.14
N ASN A 95 -20.76 12.30 1.41
CA ASN A 95 -21.57 12.79 2.52
C ASN A 95 -21.28 14.26 2.80
N ASP A 96 -22.34 15.04 3.07
CA ASP A 96 -22.19 16.45 3.45
C ASP A 96 -21.81 16.57 4.93
N LEU A 97 -20.52 16.38 5.21
CA LEU A 97 -19.96 16.28 6.58
C LEU A 97 -20.27 17.47 7.48
N TRP A 98 -20.50 18.65 6.88
CA TRP A 98 -20.60 19.91 7.61
C TRP A 98 -22.04 20.37 7.84
N LYS A 99 -23.02 19.58 7.42
CA LYS A 99 -24.44 19.83 7.71
C LYS A 99 -24.88 19.03 8.92
N VAL A 100 -25.78 19.63 9.69
CA VAL A 100 -26.53 18.91 10.72
C VAL A 100 -27.55 18.03 10.01
N HIS A 101 -27.44 16.71 10.20
CA HIS A 101 -28.43 15.75 9.69
C HIS A 101 -29.38 15.33 10.81
N ASN A 102 -30.03 14.18 10.64
CA ASN A 102 -30.70 13.49 11.73
C ASN A 102 -29.70 12.59 12.48
N GLY A 103 -30.00 12.23 13.73
CA GLY A 103 -29.07 11.47 14.58
C GLY A 103 -28.61 10.14 13.99
N SER A 104 -29.42 9.48 13.15
CA SER A 104 -29.01 8.25 12.44
C SER A 104 -27.94 8.53 11.40
N LYS A 105 -28.07 9.60 10.61
CA LYS A 105 -27.12 9.93 9.55
C LYS A 105 -25.80 10.45 10.11
N ASP A 106 -25.84 11.23 11.18
CA ASP A 106 -24.62 11.68 11.88
C ASP A 106 -23.84 10.47 12.42
N SER A 107 -24.53 9.46 12.95
CA SER A 107 -23.90 8.23 13.42
C SER A 107 -23.25 7.41 12.30
N GLU A 108 -23.90 7.32 11.12
CA GLU A 108 -23.31 6.68 9.93
C GLU A 108 -22.02 7.39 9.48
N ILE A 109 -22.02 8.72 9.47
CA ILE A 109 -20.84 9.52 9.11
C ILE A 109 -19.69 9.28 10.09
N LEU A 110 -19.98 9.28 11.39
CA LEU A 110 -18.96 9.01 12.41
C LEU A 110 -18.36 7.59 12.27
N ASN A 111 -19.20 6.59 11.98
CA ASN A 111 -18.73 5.22 11.72
C ASN A 111 -17.85 5.17 10.47
N LEU A 112 -18.27 5.82 9.38
CA LEU A 112 -17.49 5.89 8.14
C LEU A 112 -16.10 6.52 8.37
N LEU A 113 -16.04 7.62 9.14
CA LEU A 113 -14.77 8.28 9.49
C LEU A 113 -13.89 7.39 10.38
N SER A 114 -14.49 6.71 11.36
CA SER A 114 -13.79 5.75 12.23
C SER A 114 -13.20 4.59 11.45
N ASP A 115 -13.94 4.02 10.49
CA ASP A 115 -13.45 2.93 9.67
C ASP A 115 -12.42 3.40 8.65
N SER A 116 -12.60 4.60 8.07
CA SER A 116 -11.59 5.26 7.23
C SER A 116 -10.27 5.48 7.99
N PHE A 117 -10.34 5.88 9.26
CA PHE A 117 -9.17 6.02 10.11
C PHE A 117 -8.42 4.69 10.29
N LYS A 118 -9.16 3.59 10.52
CA LYS A 118 -8.58 2.25 10.67
C LYS A 118 -7.85 1.79 9.41
N VAL A 119 -8.37 2.08 8.21
CA VAL A 119 -7.69 1.77 6.94
C VAL A 119 -6.29 2.40 6.90
N VAL A 120 -6.20 3.70 7.19
CA VAL A 120 -4.93 4.44 7.13
C VAL A 120 -3.97 3.97 8.22
N GLN A 121 -4.50 3.68 9.42
CA GLN A 121 -3.70 3.09 10.50
C GLN A 121 -3.11 1.74 10.11
N THR A 122 -3.92 0.86 9.52
CA THR A 122 -3.48 -0.44 9.05
C THR A 122 -2.35 -0.30 8.03
N TRP A 123 -2.49 0.58 7.04
CA TRP A 123 -1.45 0.83 6.06
C TRP A 123 -0.14 1.36 6.69
N ASN A 124 -0.26 2.33 7.59
CA ASN A 124 0.89 2.90 8.30
C ASN A 124 1.62 1.83 9.13
N SER A 125 0.87 1.02 9.87
CA SER A 125 1.40 -0.08 10.67
C SER A 125 2.08 -1.14 9.79
N ALA A 126 1.55 -1.44 8.60
CA ALA A 126 2.17 -2.37 7.67
C ALA A 126 3.54 -1.84 7.18
N CYS A 127 3.60 -0.58 6.73
CA CYS A 127 4.84 0.05 6.29
C CYS A 127 5.90 0.09 7.41
N GLU A 128 5.48 0.49 8.62
CA GLU A 128 6.36 0.55 9.79
C GLU A 128 6.86 -0.84 10.17
N SER A 129 5.96 -1.83 10.29
CA SER A 129 6.35 -3.20 10.67
C SER A 129 7.31 -3.84 9.67
N LEU A 130 7.08 -3.65 8.36
CA LEU A 130 7.97 -4.12 7.31
C LEU A 130 9.37 -3.52 7.45
N THR A 131 9.46 -2.21 7.63
CA THR A 131 10.74 -1.48 7.63
C THR A 131 11.46 -1.43 8.98
N GLU A 132 10.76 -1.62 10.09
CA GLU A 132 11.32 -1.63 11.44
C GLU A 132 11.60 -3.03 11.95
N THR A 133 10.68 -3.97 11.71
CA THR A 133 10.71 -5.29 12.35
C THR A 133 11.13 -6.39 11.38
N TYR A 134 10.55 -6.46 10.18
CA TYR A 134 10.76 -7.61 9.30
C TYR A 134 12.02 -7.49 8.44
N TRP A 135 12.13 -6.42 7.66
CA TRP A 135 13.18 -6.28 6.65
C TRP A 135 14.57 -6.00 7.20
N PRO A 136 14.78 -5.30 8.33
CA PRO A 136 16.11 -5.18 8.92
C PRO A 136 16.73 -6.53 9.30
N ASN A 137 15.89 -7.53 9.59
CA ASN A 137 16.31 -8.89 9.94
C ASN A 137 16.52 -9.79 8.70
N TYR A 138 16.31 -9.27 7.48
CA TYR A 138 16.43 -10.05 6.26
C TYR A 138 17.86 -9.99 5.69
N ALA A 139 18.72 -10.91 6.12
CA ALA A 139 20.18 -10.85 5.93
C ALA A 139 20.66 -10.62 4.47
N LEU A 140 19.95 -11.13 3.47
CA LEU A 140 20.36 -11.00 2.06
C LEU A 140 19.93 -9.68 1.41
N HIS A 141 18.97 -8.99 2.01
CA HIS A 141 18.41 -7.75 1.48
C HIS A 141 17.76 -6.95 2.62
N ALA A 142 18.60 -6.49 3.55
CA ALA A 142 18.12 -5.82 4.75
C ALA A 142 17.65 -4.40 4.44
N TRP A 143 16.56 -3.97 5.09
CA TRP A 143 16.19 -2.55 5.12
C TRP A 143 17.22 -1.77 5.94
N ASN A 144 17.70 -0.65 5.39
CA ASN A 144 18.69 0.19 6.03
C ASN A 144 18.13 1.57 6.33
N GLY A 145 18.39 2.04 7.56
CA GLY A 145 17.99 3.37 8.01
C GLY A 145 16.81 3.32 8.96
N LYS A 146 16.04 4.41 8.98
CA LYS A 146 14.86 4.54 9.85
C LYS A 146 13.68 3.76 9.27
N PRO A 147 12.72 3.36 10.11
CA PRO A 147 11.41 2.92 9.65
C PRO A 147 10.79 3.96 8.73
N TYR A 148 10.03 3.49 7.76
CA TYR A 148 9.37 4.34 6.78
C TYR A 148 7.85 4.18 6.86
N VAL A 149 7.17 5.31 6.96
CA VAL A 149 5.73 5.44 6.77
C VAL A 149 5.51 6.66 5.87
N PRO A 150 4.65 6.59 4.84
CA PRO A 150 4.38 7.72 3.96
C PRO A 150 3.97 8.97 4.77
N PRO A 151 4.71 10.09 4.69
CA PRO A 151 4.41 11.28 5.49
C PRO A 151 3.00 11.84 5.24
N PHE A 152 2.50 11.69 4.01
CA PHE A 152 1.14 12.09 3.68
C PHE A 152 0.08 11.27 4.45
N CYS A 153 0.27 9.96 4.60
CA CYS A 153 -0.66 9.10 5.34
C CYS A 153 -0.68 9.44 6.84
N LEU A 154 0.46 9.78 7.45
CA LEU A 154 0.51 10.26 8.83
C LEU A 154 -0.28 11.57 9.01
N ASN A 155 -0.10 12.51 8.09
CA ASN A 155 -0.85 13.77 8.11
C ASN A 155 -2.34 13.54 7.88
N PHE A 156 -2.71 12.62 6.99
CA PHE A 156 -4.09 12.26 6.70
C PHE A 156 -4.77 11.60 7.90
N GLN A 157 -4.11 10.63 8.54
CA GLN A 157 -4.55 10.00 9.79
C GLN A 157 -4.81 11.05 10.89
N THR A 158 -3.92 12.04 11.02
CA THR A 158 -4.05 13.12 12.00
C THR A 158 -5.27 14.02 11.74
N ARG A 159 -5.67 14.18 10.47
CA ARG A 159 -6.83 15.01 10.09
C ARG A 159 -8.17 14.32 10.26
N ILE A 160 -8.22 12.99 10.16
CA ILE A 160 -9.45 12.21 10.33
C ILE A 160 -9.77 11.97 11.81
N LYS A 161 -8.74 11.82 12.64
CA LYS A 161 -8.86 11.60 14.08
C LYS A 161 -9.54 12.77 14.80
#